data_AF-A0A7L3QPM4-F1
#
_entry.id   AF-A0A7L3QPM4-F1
#
_cell.length_a   1.000
_cell.length_b   1.000
_cell.length_c   1.000
_cell.angle_alpha   90.00
_cell.angle_beta   90.00
_cell.angle_gamma   90.00
#
_symmetry.space_group_name_H-M   'P 1'
#
loop_
_entity.id
_entity.type
_entity.pdbx_description
1 polymer ?
#
loop_
_entity_poly.entity_id
_entity_poly.type
_entity_poly.pdbx_seq_one_letter_code
_entity_poly.pdbx_strand_id
1 'polypeptide(L)'
;MSGPSPGVPRRFQELTLCRGYGQPQPGHPRFRTLNQSYGSRAPTVHELPNSFHSMPHKFSDHLGKVGMYRNNSLNTSLETSHCTGPDTFITAYQHLDFHPSYNPSGPSHCRDQPP
;
A
#
# COMPACT_ATOMS: atom_id res chain seq x y z
N MET A 1 21.29 21.06 32.36
CA MET A 1 21.26 19.74 31.69
C MET A 1 20.06 19.73 30.77
N SER A 2 20.25 19.92 29.47
CA SER A 2 19.15 19.90 28.49
C SER A 2 18.61 18.48 28.38
N GLY A 3 17.31 18.29 28.61
CA GLY A 3 16.65 17.00 28.48
C GLY A 3 16.72 16.45 27.04
N PRO A 4 16.37 15.16 26.84
CA PRO A 4 16.36 14.54 25.52
C PRO A 4 15.45 15.33 24.57
N SER A 5 15.99 15.70 23.40
CA SER A 5 15.25 16.43 22.37
C SER A 5 14.08 15.58 21.86
N PRO A 6 12.83 16.06 21.94
CA PRO A 6 11.67 15.29 21.50
C PRO A 6 11.71 15.13 19.97
N GLY A 7 11.78 13.89 19.49
CA GLY A 7 11.69 13.58 18.05
C GLY A 7 12.90 12.84 17.46
N VAL A 8 13.98 12.64 18.22
CA VAL A 8 15.14 11.85 17.77
C VAL A 8 15.22 10.54 18.55
N PRO A 9 15.34 9.37 17.88
CA PRO A 9 15.54 8.10 18.57
C PRO A 9 16.77 8.10 19.47
N ARG A 10 16.69 7.39 20.61
CA ARG A 10 17.75 7.27 21.62
C ARG A 10 19.12 6.87 21.03
N ARG A 11 19.15 6.06 19.97
CA ARG A 11 20.40 5.65 19.29
C ARG A 11 21.24 6.80 18.73
N PHE A 12 20.61 7.94 18.42
CA PHE A 12 21.30 9.13 17.95
C PHE A 12 21.55 10.16 19.07
N GLN A 13 21.10 9.88 20.29
CA GLN A 13 21.38 10.69 21.47
C GLN A 13 22.52 10.08 22.30
N GLU A 14 22.62 8.75 22.27
CA GLU A 14 23.58 7.99 23.07
C GLU A 14 24.62 7.33 22.16
N LEU A 15 25.81 7.95 22.04
CA LEU A 15 26.91 7.44 21.20
C LEU A 15 27.42 6.06 21.64
N THR A 16 27.23 5.68 22.90
CA THR A 16 27.59 4.36 23.45
C THR A 16 26.83 3.21 22.77
N LEU A 17 25.70 3.50 22.13
CA LEU A 17 24.89 2.52 21.40
C LEU A 17 25.45 2.23 19.99
N CYS A 18 26.27 3.12 19.44
CA CYS A 18 26.97 2.95 18.16
C CYS A 18 28.20 2.04 18.34
N ARG A 19 27.98 0.72 18.25
CA ARG A 19 29.04 -0.30 18.37
C ARG A 19 29.65 -0.63 17.00
N GLY A 20 30.89 -1.12 17.00
CA GLY A 20 31.59 -1.62 15.80
C GLY A 20 32.41 -0.59 15.03
N TYR A 21 32.26 0.69 15.34
CA TYR A 21 33.04 1.79 14.79
C TYR A 21 34.13 2.24 15.78
N GLY A 22 35.21 2.82 15.28
CA GLY A 22 36.25 3.40 16.13
C GLY A 22 37.10 2.41 16.92
N GLN A 23 36.87 1.11 16.72
CA GLN A 23 37.65 0.07 17.36
C GLN A 23 38.98 -0.06 16.60
N PRO A 24 40.13 0.01 17.29
CA PRO A 24 41.39 -0.37 16.68
C PRO A 24 41.27 -1.82 16.23
N GLN A 25 41.20 -2.07 14.91
CA GLN A 25 41.34 -3.44 14.44
C GLN A 25 42.72 -3.95 14.86
N PRO A 26 42.83 -5.12 15.50
CA PRO A 26 44.12 -5.73 15.82
C PRO A 26 44.84 -6.05 14.51
N GLY A 27 45.68 -5.12 14.07
CA GLY A 27 46.33 -5.17 12.77
C GLY A 27 47.72 -4.58 12.87
N HIS A 28 48.66 -5.21 12.17
CA HIS A 28 50.05 -4.77 12.17
C HIS A 28 50.16 -3.36 11.56
N PRO A 29 50.81 -2.38 12.21
CA PRO A 29 50.87 -0.99 11.74
C PRO A 29 51.42 -0.83 10.32
N ARG A 30 52.29 -1.75 9.87
CA ARG A 30 52.89 -1.76 8.52
C ARG A 30 52.01 -2.39 7.44
N PHE A 31 51.03 -3.20 7.82
CA PHE A 31 50.16 -3.92 6.89
C PHE A 31 48.74 -3.38 6.99
N ARG A 32 48.56 -2.14 6.53
CA ARG A 32 47.25 -1.49 6.45
C ARG A 32 46.79 -1.34 5.01
N THR A 33 45.50 -1.60 4.78
CA THR A 33 44.87 -1.38 3.47
C THR A 33 44.00 -0.13 3.51
N LEU A 34 43.73 0.48 2.36
CA LEU A 34 42.87 1.66 2.29
C LEU A 34 41.44 1.38 2.79
N ASN A 35 40.95 0.16 2.55
CA ASN A 35 39.62 -0.28 2.99
C ASN A 35 39.49 -0.31 4.52
N GLN A 36 40.58 -0.52 5.26
CA GLN A 36 40.59 -0.46 6.72
C GLN A 36 40.32 0.95 7.26
N SER A 37 40.41 2.00 6.44
CA SER A 37 40.04 3.36 6.85
C SER A 37 38.53 3.48 7.09
N TYR A 38 37.71 2.77 6.31
CA TYR A 38 36.27 2.76 6.48
C TYR A 38 35.89 2.03 7.78
N GLY A 39 35.02 2.65 8.59
CA GLY A 39 34.62 2.11 9.89
C GLY A 39 35.63 2.27 11.03
N SER A 40 36.87 2.70 10.74
CA SER A 40 37.94 2.83 11.74
C SER A 40 37.76 3.97 12.75
N ARG A 41 36.88 4.94 12.46
CA ARG A 41 36.61 6.11 13.31
C ARG A 41 35.25 5.96 13.99
N ALA A 42 35.20 6.32 15.27
CA ALA A 42 33.94 6.35 16.01
C ALA A 42 33.11 7.57 15.57
N PRO A 43 31.78 7.45 15.46
CA PRO A 43 30.92 8.57 15.19
C PRO A 43 30.94 9.59 16.35
N THR A 44 30.82 10.86 16.00
CA THR A 44 30.82 11.99 16.95
C THR A 44 29.47 12.71 16.95
N VAL A 45 29.21 13.54 17.97
CA VAL A 45 27.94 14.25 18.14
C VAL A 45 27.61 15.18 16.96
N HIS A 46 28.63 15.68 16.27
CA HIS A 46 28.50 16.57 15.10
C HIS A 46 28.15 15.84 13.80
N GLU A 47 28.32 14.52 13.77
CA GLU A 47 27.97 13.68 12.61
C GLU A 47 26.54 13.12 12.71
N LEU A 48 25.88 13.28 13.87
CA LEU A 48 24.53 12.79 14.11
C LEU A 48 23.48 13.78 13.59
N PRO A 49 22.32 13.27 13.12
CA PRO A 49 21.24 14.14 12.66
C PRO A 49 20.52 14.81 13.84
N ASN A 50 20.19 16.09 13.69
CA ASN A 50 19.37 16.84 14.65
C ASN A 50 17.87 16.48 14.61
N SER A 51 17.40 15.86 13.53
CA SER A 51 16.01 15.44 13.35
C SER A 51 15.93 14.10 12.60
N PHE A 52 15.01 13.21 12.99
CA PHE A 52 14.82 11.92 12.33
C PHE A 52 13.34 11.68 12.04
N HIS A 53 12.98 11.68 10.76
CA HIS A 53 11.61 11.48 10.29
C HIS A 53 11.49 10.08 9.66
N SER A 54 11.18 9.06 10.46
CA SER A 54 10.84 7.74 9.93
C SER A 54 9.38 7.68 9.50
N MET A 55 9.12 7.04 8.38
CA MET A 55 7.76 6.64 7.99
C MET A 55 7.36 5.38 8.77
N PRO A 56 6.34 5.43 9.65
CA PRO A 56 5.88 4.24 10.35
C PRO A 56 5.07 3.36 9.39
N HIS A 57 5.44 2.09 9.28
CA HIS A 57 4.72 1.10 8.46
C HIS A 57 3.67 0.30 9.25
N LYS A 58 3.44 0.64 10.53
CA LYS A 58 2.57 -0.10 11.46
C LYS A 58 1.17 -0.41 10.91
N PHE A 59 0.59 0.52 10.14
CA PHE A 59 -0.71 0.33 9.49
C PHE A 59 -0.66 -0.77 8.41
N SER A 60 0.38 -0.76 7.58
CA SER A 60 0.52 -1.66 6.44
C SER A 60 1.16 -3.01 6.80
N ASP A 61 1.89 -3.09 7.93
CA ASP A 61 2.61 -4.30 8.36
C ASP A 61 1.68 -5.50 8.52
N HIS A 62 0.45 -5.29 9.00
CA HIS A 62 -0.53 -6.37 9.11
C HIS A 62 -1.02 -6.84 7.73
N LEU A 63 -1.23 -5.90 6.79
CA LEU A 63 -1.69 -6.20 5.44
C LEU A 63 -0.63 -6.99 4.64
N GLY A 64 0.66 -6.68 4.84
CA GLY A 64 1.76 -7.39 4.19
C GLY A 64 1.84 -8.88 4.52
N LYS A 65 1.33 -9.31 5.68
CA LYS A 65 1.31 -10.73 6.10
C LYS A 65 0.32 -11.58 5.31
N VAL A 66 -0.76 -10.98 4.83
CA VAL A 66 -1.88 -11.67 4.17
C VAL A 66 -1.61 -11.90 2.68
N GLY A 67 -0.61 -11.20 2.11
CA GLY A 67 -0.22 -11.33 0.71
C GLY A 67 -1.17 -10.59 -0.24
N MET A 68 -1.18 -11.00 -1.51
CA MET A 68 -1.98 -10.33 -2.54
C MET A 68 -3.47 -10.64 -2.38
N TYR A 69 -4.30 -9.60 -2.31
CA TYR A 69 -5.76 -9.75 -2.30
C TYR A 69 -6.25 -10.50 -3.55
N ARG A 70 -7.20 -11.42 -3.35
CA ARG A 70 -7.91 -12.13 -4.41
C ARG A 70 -9.41 -11.96 -4.22
N ASN A 71 -10.12 -11.60 -5.29
CA ASN A 71 -11.56 -11.55 -5.28
C ASN A 71 -12.13 -12.93 -5.64
N ASN A 72 -12.83 -13.56 -4.69
CA ASN A 72 -13.54 -14.83 -4.89
C ASN A 72 -15.08 -14.66 -4.86
N SER A 73 -15.59 -13.43 -4.98
CA SER A 73 -17.03 -13.16 -4.98
C SER A 73 -17.67 -13.47 -6.33
N LEU A 74 -18.94 -13.88 -6.33
CA LEU A 74 -19.76 -13.97 -7.54
C LEU A 74 -20.30 -12.58 -7.92
N ASN A 75 -20.41 -12.30 -9.22
CA ASN A 75 -21.12 -11.11 -9.67
C ASN A 75 -22.64 -11.35 -9.56
N THR A 76 -23.30 -10.60 -8.67
CA THR A 76 -24.75 -10.64 -8.46
C THR A 76 -25.44 -9.33 -8.86
N SER A 77 -24.74 -8.44 -9.57
CA SER A 77 -25.38 -7.23 -10.09
C SER A 77 -26.50 -7.64 -11.04
N LEU A 78 -27.72 -7.17 -10.78
CA LEU A 78 -28.80 -7.26 -11.77
C LEU A 78 -28.44 -6.36 -12.95
N GLU A 79 -28.83 -6.80 -14.14
CA GLU A 79 -28.69 -5.97 -15.32
C GLU A 79 -29.52 -4.69 -15.15
N THR A 80 -28.94 -3.55 -15.51
CA THR A 80 -29.57 -2.22 -15.41
C THR A 80 -29.90 -1.65 -16.78
N SER A 81 -29.88 -2.47 -17.85
CA SER A 81 -30.24 -1.97 -19.16
C SER A 81 -31.71 -1.58 -19.16
N HIS A 82 -32.05 -0.59 -19.98
CA HIS A 82 -33.45 -0.22 -20.18
C HIS A 82 -34.26 -1.43 -20.68
N CYS A 83 -33.66 -2.34 -21.47
CA CYS A 83 -34.38 -3.46 -22.06
C CYS A 83 -34.45 -4.72 -21.17
N THR A 84 -33.69 -4.77 -20.09
CA THR A 84 -33.77 -5.84 -19.09
C THR A 84 -33.43 -5.27 -17.70
N GLY A 85 -34.25 -4.30 -17.29
CA GLY A 85 -34.32 -3.78 -15.93
C GLY A 85 -35.12 -4.71 -14.99
N PRO A 86 -35.27 -4.36 -13.71
CA PRO A 86 -35.94 -5.19 -12.71
C PRO A 86 -37.41 -5.52 -13.03
N ASP A 87 -38.05 -4.72 -13.89
CA ASP A 87 -39.44 -4.93 -14.34
C ASP A 87 -39.54 -5.88 -15.55
N THR A 88 -38.44 -6.56 -15.91
CA THR A 88 -38.32 -7.32 -17.17
C THR A 88 -38.08 -8.81 -16.98
N PHE A 89 -38.06 -9.30 -15.74
CA PHE A 89 -37.90 -10.73 -15.51
C PHE A 89 -39.16 -11.46 -15.99
N ILE A 90 -39.04 -12.16 -17.11
CA ILE A 90 -40.04 -13.14 -17.56
C ILE A 90 -40.10 -14.22 -16.48
N THR A 91 -40.98 -14.04 -15.51
CA THR A 91 -41.23 -15.03 -14.48
C THR A 91 -42.02 -16.16 -15.13
N ALA A 92 -41.76 -17.42 -14.76
CA ALA A 92 -42.46 -18.57 -15.36
C ALA A 92 -44.00 -18.50 -15.25
N TYR A 93 -44.51 -17.65 -14.34
CA TYR A 93 -45.93 -17.36 -14.16
C TYR A 93 -46.52 -16.28 -15.08
N GLN A 94 -45.68 -15.46 -15.73
CA GLN A 94 -46.09 -14.27 -16.47
C GLN A 94 -45.44 -14.27 -17.86
N HIS A 95 -45.79 -15.28 -18.66
CA HIS A 95 -45.21 -15.52 -19.99
C HIS A 95 -45.82 -14.64 -21.10
N LEU A 96 -46.75 -13.75 -20.75
CA LEU A 96 -47.44 -12.83 -21.66
C LEU A 96 -47.09 -11.36 -21.40
N ASP A 97 -46.26 -11.09 -20.39
CA ASP A 97 -45.85 -9.74 -20.03
C ASP A 97 -44.55 -9.41 -20.74
N PHE A 98 -44.69 -9.08 -22.02
CA PHE A 98 -43.56 -8.66 -22.84
C PHE A 98 -43.06 -7.27 -22.42
N HIS A 99 -41.75 -7.07 -22.50
CA HIS A 99 -41.13 -5.79 -22.18
C HIS A 99 -41.72 -4.65 -23.03
N PRO A 100 -41.93 -3.42 -22.51
CA PRO A 100 -42.56 -2.32 -23.26
C PRO A 100 -41.88 -1.91 -24.58
N SER A 101 -40.64 -2.33 -24.83
CA SER A 101 -39.94 -2.15 -26.11
C SER A 101 -40.29 -3.20 -27.18
N TYR A 102 -40.97 -4.29 -26.81
CA TYR A 102 -41.39 -5.35 -27.71
C TYR A 102 -42.60 -4.90 -28.53
N ASN A 103 -42.45 -4.86 -29.85
CA ASN A 103 -43.51 -4.53 -30.79
C ASN A 103 -43.78 -5.77 -31.67
N PRO A 104 -44.93 -6.45 -31.54
CA PRO A 104 -45.26 -7.61 -32.37
C PRO A 104 -45.63 -7.24 -33.83
N SER A 105 -45.86 -5.95 -34.10
CA SER A 105 -46.35 -5.44 -35.38
C SER A 105 -45.27 -4.74 -36.23
N GLY A 106 -44.03 -4.68 -35.75
CA GLY A 106 -42.94 -3.97 -36.42
C GLY A 106 -41.61 -4.07 -35.67
N PRO A 107 -40.56 -3.34 -36.08
CA PRO A 107 -39.29 -3.35 -35.38
C PRO A 107 -39.46 -2.86 -33.92
N SER A 108 -38.88 -3.61 -32.99
CA SER A 108 -38.80 -3.25 -31.57
C SER A 108 -37.69 -2.22 -31.36
N HIS A 109 -38.02 -1.09 -30.74
CA HIS A 109 -37.08 0.01 -30.49
C HIS A 109 -36.98 0.28 -28.99
N CYS A 110 -35.77 0.46 -28.49
CA CYS A 110 -35.55 1.02 -27.16
C CYS A 110 -35.93 2.52 -27.23
N ARG A 111 -36.67 3.04 -26.24
CA ARG A 111 -37.21 4.40 -26.28
C ARG A 111 -36.17 5.53 -26.22
N ASP A 112 -34.89 5.20 -26.12
CA ASP A 112 -33.78 6.16 -26.06
C ASP A 112 -33.19 6.51 -27.44
N GLN A 113 -33.93 6.33 -28.52
CA GLN A 113 -33.54 6.88 -29.82
C GLN A 113 -34.09 8.31 -29.91
N PRO A 114 -33.23 9.35 -29.94
CA PRO A 114 -33.71 10.72 -30.10
C PRO A 114 -34.39 10.89 -31.47
N PRO A 115 -35.28 11.89 -31.64
CA PRO A 115 -35.99 12.12 -32.89
C PRO A 115 -35.06 12.35 -34.08
#